data_AF-A0A1Q7APK0-F1
#
_entry.id   AF-A0A1Q7APK0-F1
#
_cell.length_a   1.000
_cell.length_b   1.000
_cell.length_c   1.000
_cell.angle_alpha   90.00
_cell.angle_beta   90.00
_cell.angle_gamma   90.00
#
_symmetry.space_group_name_H-M   'P 1'
#
loop_
_entity.id
_entity.type
_entity.pdbx_description
1 polymer ?
#
loop_
_entity_poly.entity_id
_entity_poly.type
_entity_poly.pdbx_seq_one_letter_code
_entity_poly.pdbx_strand_id
1 'polypeptide(L)'
;MANDNQPTVGSGDTGAAVEQAQRALRRTPDTTLAVDGIFGPHTETSTKGFQQREGLPVTGIVDGPTWKALPDGNAMPILKEGYRGDVVRGLQTILTMGAFGLWEKTPQGIDGMFGPNTTASVRAFQTWARVKVDGIVGPATWNAATAFEFMVGLQHTVGVQPVST
;
A
#
# COMPACT_ATOMS: atom_id res chain seq x y z
N MET A 1 1.24 -15.29 8.93
CA MET A 1 0.86 -13.92 8.54
C MET A 1 1.69 -13.51 7.34
N ALA A 2 1.39 -12.37 6.70
CA ALA A 2 1.98 -12.01 5.40
C ALA A 2 3.51 -11.77 5.41
N ASN A 3 4.10 -11.58 6.59
CA ASN A 3 5.53 -11.34 6.80
C ASN A 3 6.24 -12.46 7.59
N ASP A 4 5.62 -13.64 7.74
CA ASP A 4 6.25 -14.74 8.50
C ASP A 4 7.50 -15.26 7.78
N ASN A 5 8.49 -15.70 8.57
CA ASN A 5 9.74 -16.32 8.10
C ASN A 5 10.63 -15.45 7.21
N GLN A 6 10.45 -14.12 7.23
CA GLN A 6 11.36 -13.20 6.56
C GLN A 6 12.72 -13.15 7.29
N PRO A 7 13.84 -13.05 6.56
CA PRO A 7 15.14 -12.86 7.19
C PRO A 7 15.21 -11.48 7.86
N THR A 8 16.08 -11.35 8.86
CA THR A 8 16.46 -10.04 9.38
C THR A 8 17.16 -9.25 8.27
N VAL A 9 16.72 -8.01 8.02
CA VAL A 9 17.35 -7.11 7.06
C VAL A 9 17.69 -5.76 7.68
N GLY A 10 18.82 -5.17 7.29
CA GLY A 10 19.31 -3.89 7.79
C GLY A 10 20.27 -3.20 6.83
N SER A 11 20.93 -2.15 7.31
CA SER A 11 21.79 -1.26 6.50
C SER A 11 22.81 -2.03 5.66
N GLY A 12 22.79 -1.80 4.34
CA GLY A 12 23.69 -2.46 3.38
C GLY A 12 23.14 -3.76 2.77
N ASP A 13 22.07 -4.35 3.33
CA ASP A 13 21.43 -5.52 2.73
C ASP A 13 20.72 -5.15 1.43
N THR A 14 20.59 -6.15 0.54
CA THR A 14 19.88 -6.01 -0.72
C THR A 14 19.00 -7.23 -1.05
N GLY A 15 18.03 -7.04 -1.94
CA GLY A 15 17.24 -8.12 -2.53
C GLY A 15 15.77 -8.16 -2.09
N ALA A 16 15.11 -9.29 -2.34
CA ALA A 16 13.65 -9.41 -2.25
C ALA A 16 13.08 -9.14 -0.84
N ALA A 17 13.79 -9.54 0.22
CA ALA A 17 13.36 -9.26 1.59
C ALA A 17 13.41 -7.76 1.90
N VAL A 18 14.40 -7.04 1.35
CA VAL A 18 14.47 -5.57 1.47
C VAL A 18 13.34 -4.91 0.69
N GLU A 19 13.04 -5.37 -0.53
CA GLU A 19 11.88 -4.87 -1.27
C GLU A 19 10.57 -5.08 -0.51
N GLN A 20 10.42 -6.24 0.13
CA GLN A 20 9.24 -6.55 0.92
C GLN A 20 9.13 -5.63 2.14
N ALA A 21 10.25 -5.36 2.83
CA ALA A 21 10.29 -4.41 3.93
C ALA A 21 9.92 -2.99 3.47
N GLN A 22 10.49 -2.53 2.34
CA GLN A 22 10.19 -1.22 1.77
C GLN A 22 8.72 -1.08 1.36
N ARG A 23 8.12 -2.11 0.77
CA ARG A 23 6.68 -2.14 0.43
C ARG A 23 5.81 -2.06 1.68
N ALA A 24 6.17 -2.78 2.74
CA ALA A 24 5.45 -2.76 4.00
C ALA A 24 5.56 -1.38 4.68
N LEU A 25 6.77 -0.81 4.73
CA LEU A 25 7.03 0.53 5.26
C LEU A 25 6.26 1.62 4.50
N ARG A 26 6.12 1.49 3.17
CA ARG A 26 5.31 2.41 2.35
C ARG A 26 3.81 2.36 2.65
N ARG A 27 3.33 1.27 3.24
CA ARG A 27 1.97 1.12 3.76
C ARG A 27 1.84 1.63 5.19
N THR A 28 2.88 2.26 5.70
CA THR A 28 2.86 3.13 6.87
C THR A 28 2.98 4.58 6.36
N PRO A 29 2.79 5.63 7.19
CA PRO A 29 2.74 7.02 6.73
C PRO A 29 3.92 7.52 5.87
N ASP A 30 5.01 6.76 5.74
CA ASP A 30 6.12 7.04 4.84
C ASP A 30 5.88 6.51 3.41
N THR A 31 4.98 7.15 2.68
CA THR A 31 4.52 6.70 1.35
C THR A 31 5.50 6.97 0.20
N THR A 32 6.60 7.68 0.48
CA THR A 32 7.58 8.13 -0.53
C THR A 32 8.84 7.27 -0.57
N LEU A 33 8.98 6.31 0.34
CA LEU A 33 10.10 5.37 0.36
C LEU A 33 10.22 4.62 -0.97
N ALA A 34 11.44 4.59 -1.52
CA ALA A 34 11.78 3.82 -2.71
C ALA A 34 11.70 2.32 -2.41
N VAL A 35 11.15 1.55 -3.36
CA VAL A 35 11.17 0.08 -3.34
C VAL A 35 12.18 -0.36 -4.40
N ASP A 36 13.46 -0.28 -4.06
CA ASP A 36 14.60 -0.56 -4.94
C ASP A 36 15.38 -1.81 -4.51
N GLY A 37 14.98 -2.44 -3.41
CA GLY A 37 15.67 -3.61 -2.86
C GLY A 37 17.03 -3.26 -2.25
N ILE A 38 17.31 -2.00 -1.92
CA ILE A 38 18.54 -1.55 -1.28
C ILE A 38 18.21 -0.96 0.09
N PHE A 39 18.75 -1.54 1.15
CA PHE A 39 18.54 -1.05 2.50
C PHE A 39 19.53 0.10 2.78
N GLY A 40 19.27 1.24 2.14
CA GLY A 40 20.04 2.47 2.33
C GLY A 40 19.56 3.32 3.52
N PRO A 41 20.17 4.51 3.71
CA PRO A 41 19.88 5.40 4.84
C PRO A 41 18.41 5.85 4.95
N HIS A 42 17.72 5.99 3.81
CA HIS A 42 16.29 6.32 3.80
C HIS A 42 15.47 5.16 4.39
N THR A 43 15.68 3.92 3.93
CA THR A 43 15.02 2.72 4.46
C THR A 43 15.28 2.54 5.96
N GLU A 44 16.51 2.79 6.42
CA GLU A 44 16.87 2.75 7.83
C GLU A 44 16.13 3.82 8.65
N THR A 45 16.03 5.05 8.13
CA THR A 45 15.31 6.15 8.77
C THR A 45 13.81 5.83 8.88
N SER A 46 13.21 5.32 7.81
CA SER A 46 11.81 4.88 7.79
C SER A 46 11.57 3.76 8.80
N THR A 47 12.49 2.79 8.89
CA THR A 47 12.43 1.68 9.85
C THR A 47 12.47 2.20 11.29
N LYS A 48 13.40 3.11 11.61
CA LYS A 48 13.49 3.72 12.94
C LYS A 48 12.22 4.50 13.30
N GLY A 49 11.71 5.28 12.36
CA GLY A 49 10.45 6.04 12.55
C GLY A 49 9.25 5.13 12.76
N PHE A 50 9.18 4.00 12.05
CA PHE A 50 8.16 2.98 12.26
C PHE A 50 8.27 2.33 13.64
N GLN A 51 9.45 1.83 14.00
CA GLN A 51 9.71 1.22 15.31
C GLN A 51 9.33 2.16 16.46
N GLN A 52 9.67 3.44 16.35
CA GLN A 52 9.31 4.43 17.35
C GLN A 52 7.79 4.60 17.51
N ARG A 53 7.02 4.62 16.41
CA ARG A 53 5.55 4.74 16.45
C ARG A 53 4.88 3.50 17.04
N GLU A 54 5.42 2.32 16.75
CA GLU A 54 4.90 1.04 17.24
C GLU A 54 5.40 0.67 18.65
N GLY A 55 6.24 1.51 19.27
CA GLY A 55 6.79 1.24 20.61
C GLY A 55 7.80 0.08 20.63
N LEU A 56 8.45 -0.22 19.51
CA LEU A 56 9.49 -1.22 19.37
C LEU A 56 10.89 -0.63 19.69
N PRO A 57 11.89 -1.47 20.01
CA PRO A 57 13.28 -1.03 20.04
C PRO A 57 13.70 -0.37 18.72
N VAL A 58 14.21 0.85 18.78
CA VAL A 58 14.58 1.65 17.59
C VAL A 58 15.98 1.25 17.09
N THR A 59 16.07 0.05 16.52
CA THR A 59 17.34 -0.53 16.03
C THR A 59 17.67 -0.08 14.60
N GLY A 60 16.67 0.30 13.81
CA GLY A 60 16.81 0.51 12.36
C GLY A 60 16.98 -0.78 11.56
N ILE A 61 16.77 -1.93 12.18
CA ILE A 61 16.83 -3.26 11.56
C ILE A 61 15.42 -3.83 11.54
N VAL A 62 15.03 -4.46 10.43
CA VAL A 62 13.76 -5.18 10.33
C VAL A 62 13.99 -6.64 10.73
N ASP A 63 13.79 -6.91 12.02
CA ASP A 63 13.87 -8.23 12.65
C ASP A 63 12.48 -8.85 12.87
N GLY A 64 12.40 -10.05 13.47
CA GLY A 64 11.13 -10.77 13.68
C GLY A 64 10.01 -9.94 14.32
N PRO A 65 10.25 -9.24 15.45
CA PRO A 65 9.28 -8.31 16.04
C PRO A 65 8.86 -7.19 15.07
N THR A 66 9.82 -6.58 14.37
CA THR A 66 9.53 -5.51 13.40
C THR A 66 8.69 -6.04 12.22
N TRP A 67 9.02 -7.22 11.68
CA TRP A 67 8.25 -7.89 10.62
C TRP A 67 6.81 -8.19 11.02
N LYS A 68 6.62 -8.62 12.27
CA LYS A 68 5.29 -8.95 12.81
C LYS A 68 4.41 -7.69 12.96
N ALA A 69 5.02 -6.55 13.29
CA ALA A 69 4.30 -5.28 13.40
C ALA A 69 4.03 -4.64 12.03
N LEU A 70 4.91 -4.88 11.04
CA LEU A 70 4.77 -4.32 9.71
C LEU A 70 3.48 -4.81 9.01
N PRO A 71 2.82 -3.95 8.20
CA PRO A 71 1.79 -4.39 7.28
C PRO A 71 2.30 -5.44 6.28
N ASP A 72 1.40 -6.10 5.56
CA ASP A 72 1.78 -7.01 4.48
C ASP A 72 2.76 -6.30 3.52
N GLY A 73 3.92 -6.89 3.25
CA GLY A 73 4.91 -6.37 2.30
C GLY A 73 4.84 -6.97 0.89
N ASN A 74 3.97 -7.95 0.63
CA ASN A 74 3.84 -8.62 -0.66
C ASN A 74 3.43 -7.64 -1.76
N ALA A 75 3.81 -7.89 -3.01
CA ALA A 75 3.39 -7.06 -4.13
C ALA A 75 1.85 -6.96 -4.22
N MET A 76 1.32 -5.74 -4.36
CA MET A 76 -0.12 -5.56 -4.60
C MET A 76 -0.49 -6.20 -5.95
N PRO A 77 -1.66 -6.86 -6.03
CA PRO A 77 -2.08 -7.54 -7.25
C PRO A 77 -2.37 -6.53 -8.36
N ILE A 78 -2.17 -6.92 -9.61
CA ILE A 78 -2.72 -6.18 -10.75
C ILE A 78 -4.24 -6.41 -10.79
N LEU A 79 -5.04 -5.35 -10.75
CA LEU A 79 -6.50 -5.44 -10.95
C LEU A 79 -6.90 -4.83 -12.28
N LYS A 80 -7.89 -5.45 -12.94
CA LYS A 80 -8.50 -4.98 -14.18
C LYS A 80 -9.92 -5.51 -14.29
N GLU A 81 -10.63 -5.04 -15.31
CA GLU A 81 -11.99 -5.48 -15.57
C GLU A 81 -12.14 -7.01 -15.60
N GLY A 82 -13.21 -7.51 -14.97
CA GLY A 82 -13.48 -8.94 -14.77
C GLY A 82 -12.91 -9.53 -13.48
N TYR A 83 -12.01 -8.82 -12.77
CA TYR A 83 -11.47 -9.28 -11.49
C TYR A 83 -12.50 -9.09 -10.37
N ARG A 84 -12.36 -9.88 -9.31
CA ARG A 84 -13.32 -9.89 -8.20
C ARG A 84 -12.69 -10.32 -6.88
N GLY A 85 -13.31 -9.92 -5.77
CA GLY A 85 -12.91 -10.28 -4.41
C GLY A 85 -12.67 -9.07 -3.50
N ASP A 86 -12.14 -9.33 -2.30
CA ASP A 86 -12.02 -8.30 -1.24
C ASP A 86 -11.04 -7.18 -1.60
N VAL A 87 -10.00 -7.49 -2.38
CA VAL A 87 -9.08 -6.48 -2.91
C VAL A 87 -9.81 -5.48 -3.82
N VAL A 88 -10.79 -5.95 -4.60
CA VAL A 88 -11.62 -5.07 -5.44
C VAL A 88 -12.57 -4.25 -4.57
N ARG A 89 -13.13 -4.81 -3.49
CA ARG A 89 -13.96 -4.05 -2.54
C ARG A 89 -13.16 -2.92 -1.90
N GLY A 90 -11.95 -3.20 -1.42
CA GLY A 90 -11.09 -2.18 -0.83
C GLY A 90 -10.77 -1.06 -1.83
N LEU A 91 -10.41 -1.40 -3.08
CA LEU A 91 -10.25 -0.41 -4.14
C LEU A 91 -11.53 0.42 -4.36
N GLN A 92 -12.70 -0.23 -4.45
CA GLN A 92 -13.97 0.46 -4.67
C GLN A 92 -14.33 1.38 -3.51
N THR A 93 -14.00 1.03 -2.26
CA THR A 93 -14.14 1.91 -1.10
C THR A 93 -13.31 3.18 -1.28
N ILE A 94 -12.02 3.05 -1.59
CA ILE A 94 -11.11 4.18 -1.82
C ILE A 94 -11.66 5.09 -2.94
N LEU A 95 -12.03 4.47 -4.07
CA LEU A 95 -12.57 5.17 -5.24
C LEU A 95 -13.89 5.88 -4.97
N THR A 96 -14.73 5.33 -4.09
CA THR A 96 -16.02 5.93 -3.72
C THR A 96 -15.81 7.11 -2.78
N MET A 97 -14.91 6.99 -1.80
CA MET A 97 -14.67 8.04 -0.80
C MET A 97 -14.07 9.30 -1.41
N GLY A 98 -13.11 9.18 -2.35
CA GLY A 98 -12.51 10.35 -2.97
C GLY A 98 -13.25 10.90 -4.19
N ALA A 99 -14.28 10.21 -4.70
CA ALA A 99 -15.03 10.71 -5.86
C ALA A 99 -15.73 12.05 -5.57
N PHE A 100 -16.17 12.29 -4.34
CA PHE A 100 -16.78 13.57 -3.95
C PHE A 100 -15.72 14.67 -3.90
N GLY A 101 -15.61 15.42 -5.01
CA GLY A 101 -14.79 16.63 -5.12
C GLY A 101 -13.40 16.45 -5.72
N LEU A 102 -12.98 15.23 -6.08
CA LEU A 102 -11.65 15.00 -6.70
C LEU A 102 -11.72 14.45 -8.13
N TRP A 103 -12.39 13.32 -8.37
CA TRP A 103 -12.46 12.70 -9.71
C TRP A 103 -13.88 12.39 -10.21
N GLU A 104 -14.91 12.66 -9.39
CA GLU A 104 -16.34 12.72 -9.75
C GLU A 104 -16.96 11.45 -10.37
N LYS A 105 -16.19 10.36 -10.54
CA LYS A 105 -16.68 9.06 -11.02
C LYS A 105 -16.55 8.02 -9.91
N THR A 106 -17.67 7.44 -9.50
CA THR A 106 -17.71 6.35 -8.53
C THR A 106 -17.81 4.99 -9.24
N PRO A 107 -17.41 3.90 -8.58
CA PRO A 107 -17.66 2.54 -9.05
C PRO A 107 -19.16 2.14 -9.09
N GLN A 108 -20.06 2.99 -8.59
CA GLN A 108 -21.51 2.74 -8.43
C GLN A 108 -21.85 1.56 -7.49
N GLY A 109 -20.92 1.15 -6.64
CA GLY A 109 -21.10 0.09 -5.64
C GLY A 109 -19.77 -0.39 -5.08
N ILE A 110 -19.82 -1.08 -3.93
CA ILE A 110 -18.68 -1.79 -3.32
C ILE A 110 -19.04 -3.28 -3.29
N ASP A 111 -19.23 -3.85 -4.47
CA ASP A 111 -19.70 -5.22 -4.66
C ASP A 111 -18.55 -6.25 -4.76
N GLY A 112 -17.32 -5.75 -4.95
CA GLY A 112 -16.13 -6.57 -5.18
C GLY A 112 -16.05 -7.08 -6.60
N MET A 113 -16.74 -6.46 -7.55
CA MET A 113 -16.67 -6.78 -8.97
C MET A 113 -16.06 -5.61 -9.75
N PHE A 114 -14.94 -5.88 -10.41
CA PHE A 114 -14.27 -4.87 -11.23
C PHE A 114 -14.98 -4.81 -12.59
N GLY A 115 -16.11 -4.09 -12.65
CA GLY A 115 -16.89 -3.87 -13.87
C GLY A 115 -16.60 -2.52 -14.55
N PRO A 116 -17.34 -2.19 -15.63
CA PRO A 116 -17.13 -0.97 -16.42
C PRO A 116 -17.16 0.33 -15.60
N ASN A 117 -18.03 0.41 -14.58
CA ASN A 117 -18.09 1.56 -13.67
C ASN A 117 -16.82 1.69 -12.81
N THR A 118 -16.27 0.56 -12.35
CA THR A 118 -14.99 0.53 -11.64
C THR A 118 -13.86 0.94 -12.58
N THR A 119 -13.83 0.41 -13.81
CA THR A 119 -12.86 0.82 -14.85
C THR A 119 -12.91 2.33 -15.11
N ALA A 120 -14.10 2.92 -15.24
CA ALA A 120 -14.27 4.35 -15.45
C ALA A 120 -13.79 5.17 -14.25
N SER A 121 -14.10 4.73 -13.03
CA SER A 121 -13.65 5.36 -11.79
C SER A 121 -12.12 5.29 -11.64
N VAL A 122 -11.50 4.13 -11.93
CA VAL A 122 -10.04 3.97 -11.94
C VAL A 122 -9.38 4.91 -12.94
N ARG A 123 -9.91 5.04 -14.16
CA ARG A 123 -9.34 5.99 -15.14
C ARG A 123 -9.42 7.44 -14.66
N ALA A 124 -10.52 7.82 -14.02
CA ALA A 124 -10.67 9.16 -13.46
C ALA A 124 -9.67 9.40 -12.30
N PHE A 125 -9.55 8.42 -11.40
CA PHE A 125 -8.55 8.43 -10.33
C PHE A 125 -7.12 8.51 -10.88
N GLN A 126 -6.76 7.69 -11.88
CA GLN A 126 -5.43 7.71 -12.51
C GLN A 126 -5.11 9.08 -13.14
N THR A 127 -6.12 9.73 -13.73
CA THR A 127 -6.00 11.09 -14.28
C THR A 127 -5.70 12.10 -13.17
N TRP A 128 -6.48 12.06 -12.09
CA TRP A 128 -6.28 12.92 -10.92
C TRP A 128 -4.90 12.71 -10.29
N ALA A 129 -4.49 11.45 -10.10
CA ALA A 129 -3.22 11.04 -9.52
C ALA A 129 -2.01 11.23 -10.46
N ARG A 130 -2.23 11.64 -11.72
CA ARG A 130 -1.19 11.83 -12.75
C ARG A 130 -0.33 10.58 -12.98
N VAL A 131 -0.96 9.41 -12.95
CA VAL A 131 -0.35 8.13 -13.35
C VAL A 131 -0.88 7.69 -14.71
N LYS A 132 -0.32 6.63 -15.29
CA LYS A 132 -0.78 6.09 -16.58
C LYS A 132 -2.29 5.79 -16.54
N VAL A 133 -3.05 6.35 -17.48
CA VAL A 133 -4.51 6.23 -17.56
C VAL A 133 -4.91 5.06 -18.46
N ASP A 134 -4.84 3.84 -17.93
CA ASP A 134 -5.14 2.61 -18.66
C ASP A 134 -6.30 1.79 -18.08
N GLY A 135 -6.87 2.21 -16.95
CA GLY A 135 -7.94 1.48 -16.26
C GLY A 135 -7.46 0.20 -15.56
N ILE A 136 -6.14 -0.03 -15.50
CA ILE A 136 -5.52 -1.16 -14.82
C ILE A 136 -4.88 -0.66 -13.53
N VAL A 137 -5.22 -1.27 -12.40
CA VAL A 137 -4.63 -0.91 -11.12
C VAL A 137 -3.34 -1.69 -10.94
N GLY A 138 -2.24 -1.06 -11.31
CA GLY A 138 -0.88 -1.55 -11.08
C GLY A 138 -0.15 -0.80 -9.95
N PRO A 139 1.16 -1.03 -9.77
CA PRO A 139 1.93 -0.45 -8.66
C PRO A 139 1.80 1.06 -8.52
N ALA A 140 1.87 1.81 -9.63
CA ALA A 140 1.72 3.27 -9.60
C ALA A 140 0.33 3.70 -9.10
N THR A 141 -0.73 3.01 -9.52
CA THR A 141 -2.10 3.29 -9.09
C THR A 141 -2.32 2.93 -7.63
N TRP A 142 -1.76 1.79 -7.16
CA TRP A 142 -1.79 1.42 -5.74
C TRP A 142 -1.06 2.42 -4.86
N ASN A 143 0.13 2.84 -5.27
CA ASN A 143 0.91 3.84 -4.55
C ASN A 143 0.13 5.15 -4.39
N ALA A 144 -0.54 5.61 -5.45
CA ALA A 144 -1.39 6.78 -5.40
C ALA A 144 -2.61 6.57 -4.47
N ALA A 145 -3.22 5.38 -4.49
CA ALA A 145 -4.36 5.05 -3.65
C ALA A 145 -3.98 5.06 -2.16
N THR A 146 -2.86 4.43 -1.81
CA THR A 146 -2.32 4.44 -0.44
C THR A 146 -1.97 5.85 0.02
N ALA A 147 -1.32 6.66 -0.83
CA ALA A 147 -1.02 8.06 -0.50
C ALA A 147 -2.30 8.89 -0.26
N PHE A 148 -3.34 8.66 -1.07
CA PHE A 148 -4.64 9.28 -0.90
C PHE A 148 -5.28 8.89 0.44
N GLU A 149 -5.29 7.60 0.79
CA GLU A 149 -5.85 7.12 2.07
C GLU A 149 -5.24 7.84 3.28
N PHE A 150 -3.90 7.98 3.31
CA PHE A 150 -3.23 8.73 4.36
C PHE A 150 -3.58 10.22 4.36
N MET A 151 -3.73 10.84 3.19
CA MET A 151 -4.09 12.27 3.06
C MET A 151 -5.46 12.58 3.64
N VAL A 152 -6.44 11.67 3.47
CA VAL A 152 -7.82 11.88 3.92
C VAL A 152 -8.16 11.14 5.23
N GLY A 153 -7.17 10.51 5.88
CA GLY A 153 -7.36 9.80 7.14
C GLY A 153 -8.22 8.54 7.02
N LEU A 154 -8.31 7.94 5.82
CA LEU A 154 -8.99 6.66 5.63
C LEU A 154 -8.02 5.54 6.03
N GLN A 155 -8.44 4.65 6.93
CA GLN A 155 -7.70 3.43 7.29
C GLN A 155 -8.36 2.18 6.67
N HIS A 156 -8.73 2.22 5.38
CA HIS A 156 -9.47 1.15 4.70
C HIS A 156 -8.59 0.32 3.78
N THR A 157 -7.60 -0.36 4.34
CA THR A 157 -6.54 -0.91 3.49
C THR A 157 -6.73 -2.39 3.21
N VAL A 158 -6.80 -2.70 1.91
CA VAL A 158 -6.29 -3.96 1.38
C VAL A 158 -4.85 -4.13 1.87
N GLY A 159 -4.60 -5.06 2.79
CA GLY A 159 -3.25 -5.40 3.26
C GLY A 159 -2.71 -4.67 4.49
N VAL A 160 -3.49 -3.78 5.13
CA VAL A 160 -3.17 -3.21 6.45
C VAL A 160 -4.28 -3.64 7.40
N GLN A 161 -4.25 -4.90 7.83
CA GLN A 161 -5.01 -5.25 9.01
C GLN A 161 -4.33 -4.54 10.19
N PRO A 162 -5.06 -3.73 10.99
CA PRO A 162 -4.52 -3.31 12.27
C PRO A 162 -4.25 -4.55 13.10
N VAL A 163 -3.09 -4.58 13.77
CA VAL A 163 -2.83 -5.57 14.83
C VAL A 163 -3.97 -5.39 15.84
N SER A 164 -4.86 -6.36 15.92
CA SER A 164 -5.93 -6.34 16.91
C SER A 164 -5.28 -6.42 18.29
N THR A 165 -5.51 -5.42 19.11
CA THR A 165 -5.25 -5.45 20.56
C THR A 165 -6.18 -6.42 21.26
#